data_AF-A0A0G0NWH3-F1
#
_entry.id   AF-A0A0G0NWH3-F1
#
_cell.length_a   1.000
_cell.length_b   1.000
_cell.length_c   1.000
_cell.angle_alpha   90.00
_cell.angle_beta   90.00
_cell.angle_gamma   90.00
#
_symmetry.space_group_name_H-M   'P 1'
#
loop_
_entity.id
_entity.type
_entity.pdbx_description
1 polymer ?
#
loop_
_entity_poly.entity_id
_entity_poly.type
_entity_poly.pdbx_seq_one_letter_code
_entity_poly.pdbx_strand_id
1 'polypeptide(L)'
;MSAIGAKYKWENGKILHASRLWKAPSKRRIPRILIEDRAKEVGLKVSLYEPWMVFEETDLTSGLIPTQDAIELEFYLNRYWLLPEKFNRQDTYEWLKKDGNILLLWSVDNKYFVRKYDS
;
A
#
# COMPACT_ATOMS: atom_id res chain seq x y z
N MET A 1 20.91 -3.83 -22.58
CA MET A 1 20.78 -3.84 -21.10
C MET A 1 19.31 -3.83 -20.74
N SER A 2 18.76 -4.98 -20.38
CA SER A 2 17.34 -5.14 -20.02
C SER A 2 17.02 -4.33 -18.78
N ALA A 3 16.13 -3.35 -18.91
CA ALA A 3 15.59 -2.57 -17.81
C ALA A 3 15.05 -3.54 -16.75
N ILE A 4 15.62 -3.45 -15.54
CA ILE A 4 15.21 -4.22 -14.38
C ILE A 4 13.80 -3.71 -14.00
N GLY A 5 12.79 -4.28 -14.65
CA GLY A 5 11.40 -4.17 -14.23
C GLY A 5 11.34 -4.57 -12.76
N ALA A 6 10.72 -3.72 -11.94
CA ALA A 6 10.56 -3.98 -10.52
C ALA A 6 9.99 -5.40 -10.34
N LYS A 7 10.83 -6.29 -9.79
CA LYS A 7 10.53 -7.71 -9.59
C LYS A 7 9.46 -7.85 -8.52
N TYR A 8 8.19 -7.83 -8.90
CA TYR A 8 7.14 -8.37 -8.06
C TYR A 8 7.41 -9.87 -7.87
N LYS A 9 7.43 -10.35 -6.62
CA LYS A 9 7.45 -11.78 -6.34
C LYS A 9 6.08 -12.15 -5.78
N TRP A 10 5.51 -13.24 -6.29
CA TRP A 10 4.29 -13.83 -5.77
C TRP A 10 4.66 -14.98 -4.85
N GLU A 11 4.14 -14.97 -3.63
CA GLU A 11 4.42 -16.02 -2.66
C GLU A 11 3.21 -16.20 -1.75
N ASN A 12 2.62 -17.40 -1.76
CA ASN A 12 1.45 -17.75 -0.94
C ASN A 12 0.29 -16.75 -1.05
N GLY A 13 -0.05 -16.32 -2.27
CA GLY A 13 -1.11 -15.34 -2.52
C GLY A 13 -0.74 -13.89 -2.17
N LYS A 14 0.48 -13.63 -1.71
CA LYS A 14 0.98 -12.29 -1.39
C LYS A 14 1.83 -11.75 -2.51
N ILE A 15 1.77 -10.44 -2.70
CA ILE A 15 2.62 -9.71 -3.64
C ILE A 15 3.72 -9.03 -2.84
N LEU A 16 4.95 -9.38 -3.16
CA LEU A 16 6.15 -8.85 -2.54
C LEU A 16 6.80 -7.85 -3.48
N HIS A 17 7.10 -6.67 -2.98
CA HIS A 17 7.81 -5.64 -3.71
C HIS A 17 8.93 -5.06 -2.86
N ALA A 18 10.02 -4.65 -3.49
CA ALA A 18 11.23 -4.27 -2.77
C ALA A 18 11.01 -3.05 -1.86
N SER A 19 11.18 -3.21 -0.55
CA SER A 19 10.97 -2.15 0.45
C SER A 19 11.88 -0.94 0.26
N ARG A 20 13.06 -1.14 -0.35
CA ARG A 20 14.06 -0.09 -0.65
C ARG A 20 13.48 1.11 -1.39
N LEU A 21 12.45 0.91 -2.21
CA LEU A 21 11.81 1.98 -2.99
C LEU A 21 10.91 2.88 -2.13
N TRP A 22 10.58 2.45 -0.90
CA TRP A 22 9.71 3.17 0.03
C TRP A 22 10.44 3.77 1.23
N LYS A 23 11.76 3.59 1.35
CA LYS A 23 12.54 4.23 2.41
C LYS A 23 12.47 5.76 2.35
N ALA A 24 12.49 6.33 1.15
CA ALA A 24 12.32 7.76 0.95
C ALA A 24 10.83 8.12 0.76
N PRO A 25 10.25 9.06 1.53
CA PRO A 25 8.85 9.48 1.39
C PRO A 25 8.48 9.85 -0.05
N SER A 26 9.36 10.60 -0.73
CA SER A 26 9.15 11.07 -2.10
C SER A 26 9.08 9.97 -3.16
N LYS A 27 9.47 8.72 -2.83
CA LYS A 27 9.48 7.57 -3.76
C LYS A 27 8.35 6.57 -3.48
N ARG A 28 7.56 6.77 -2.42
CA ARG A 28 6.48 5.87 -2.02
C ARG A 28 5.32 5.94 -3.01
N ARG A 29 5.09 4.90 -3.80
CA ARG A 29 4.05 4.87 -4.85
C ARG A 29 3.30 3.54 -4.85
N ILE A 30 2.03 3.57 -5.27
CA ILE A 30 1.27 2.35 -5.51
C ILE A 30 1.85 1.67 -6.76
N PRO A 31 2.16 0.37 -6.70
CA PRO A 31 2.40 -0.42 -7.89
C PRO A 31 1.22 -0.41 -8.87
N ARG A 32 1.37 0.30 -9.99
CA ARG A 32 0.31 0.53 -11.00
C ARG A 32 -0.39 -0.71 -11.54
N ILE A 33 0.35 -1.77 -11.86
CA ILE A 33 -0.18 -2.82 -12.75
C ILE A 33 -0.98 -3.90 -12.00
N LEU A 34 -0.96 -3.88 -10.67
CA LEU A 34 -1.64 -4.94 -9.93
C LEU A 34 -2.24 -4.51 -8.61
N ILE A 35 -1.49 -3.75 -7.80
CA ILE A 35 -2.01 -3.29 -6.51
C ILE A 35 -3.11 -2.24 -6.73
N GLU A 36 -2.92 -1.34 -7.71
CA GLU A 36 -3.89 -0.28 -8.01
C GLU A 36 -5.24 -0.83 -8.49
N ASP A 37 -5.23 -1.85 -9.35
CA ASP A 37 -6.46 -2.48 -9.85
C ASP A 37 -7.12 -3.37 -8.79
N ARG A 38 -6.34 -4.18 -8.05
CA ARG A 38 -6.89 -5.01 -6.97
C ARG A 38 -7.50 -4.16 -5.85
N ALA A 39 -6.90 -3.02 -5.54
CA ALA A 39 -7.44 -2.09 -4.55
C ALA A 39 -8.79 -1.46 -4.97
N LYS A 40 -9.17 -1.49 -6.26
CA LYS A 40 -10.54 -1.11 -6.70
C LYS A 40 -11.58 -2.20 -6.43
N GLU A 41 -11.15 -3.45 -6.33
CA GLU A 41 -12.05 -4.60 -6.15
C GLU A 41 -12.15 -5.00 -4.68
N VAL A 42 -11.00 -5.09 -4.00
CA VAL A 42 -10.88 -5.60 -2.62
C VAL A 42 -9.96 -4.74 -1.77
N GLY A 43 -10.11 -4.84 -0.45
CA GLY A 43 -9.13 -4.28 0.47
C GLY A 43 -7.81 -5.05 0.43
N LEU A 44 -6.70 -4.32 0.50
CA LEU A 44 -5.34 -4.86 0.53
C LEU A 44 -4.67 -4.54 1.87
N LYS A 45 -4.23 -5.56 2.59
CA LYS A 45 -3.32 -5.40 3.73
C LYS A 45 -1.93 -5.06 3.21
N VAL A 46 -1.35 -4.00 3.76
CA VAL A 46 0.00 -3.53 3.45
C VAL A 46 0.82 -3.63 4.73
N SER A 47 1.88 -4.43 4.68
CA SER A 47 2.80 -4.66 5.79
C SER A 47 4.25 -4.58 5.32
N LEU A 48 5.18 -4.36 6.26
CA LEU A 48 6.61 -4.30 5.99
C LEU A 48 7.30 -5.49 6.66
N TYR A 49 7.87 -6.38 5.84
CA TYR A 49 8.73 -7.48 6.27
C TYR A 49 10.03 -7.38 5.48
N GLU A 50 11.00 -6.62 6.00
CA GLU A 50 12.23 -6.32 5.26
C GLU A 50 12.90 -7.62 4.74
N PRO A 51 13.27 -7.69 3.45
CA PRO A 51 13.43 -6.57 2.50
C PRO A 51 12.19 -6.24 1.64
N TRP A 52 10.98 -6.69 2.04
CA TRP A 52 9.77 -6.61 1.24
C TRP A 52 8.69 -5.72 1.87
N MET A 53 8.03 -4.93 1.04
CA MET A 53 6.64 -4.54 1.29
C MET A 53 5.75 -5.66 0.81
N VAL A 54 4.82 -6.06 1.65
CA VAL A 54 3.93 -7.19 1.42
C VAL A 54 2.52 -6.67 1.26
N PHE A 55 1.89 -7.07 0.17
CA PHE A 55 0.48 -6.81 -0.13
C PHE A 55 -0.28 -8.12 -0.10
N GLU A 56 -1.37 -8.16 0.65
CA GLU A 56 -2.22 -9.33 0.81
C GLU A 56 -3.68 -8.93 0.65
N GLU A 57 -4.43 -9.68 -0.15
CA GLU A 57 -5.85 -9.40 -0.35
C GLU A 57 -6.67 -9.72 0.89
N THR A 58 -7.81 -9.06 1.02
CA THR A 58 -8.79 -9.32 2.07
C THR A 58 -10.12 -9.72 1.44
N ASP A 59 -10.98 -10.35 2.22
CA ASP A 59 -12.36 -10.68 1.79
C ASP A 59 -13.28 -9.45 1.77
N LEU A 60 -12.75 -8.25 2.09
CA LEU A 60 -13.52 -7.00 2.10
C LEU A 60 -13.61 -6.43 0.69
N THR A 61 -14.83 -6.32 0.16
CA THR A 61 -15.08 -5.62 -1.12
C THR A 61 -14.81 -4.13 -0.96
N SER A 62 -14.01 -3.56 -1.86
CA SER A 62 -13.52 -2.18 -1.74
C SER A 62 -14.63 -1.14 -1.56
N GLY A 63 -15.70 -1.24 -2.35
CA GLY A 63 -16.85 -0.33 -2.29
C GLY A 63 -17.65 -0.36 -0.98
N LEU A 64 -17.44 -1.37 -0.13
CA LEU A 64 -18.12 -1.52 1.16
C LEU A 64 -17.24 -1.09 2.34
N ILE A 65 -15.96 -0.78 2.12
CA ILE A 65 -15.04 -0.40 3.19
C ILE A 65 -15.31 1.07 3.59
N PRO A 66 -15.68 1.35 4.85
CA PRO A 66 -15.92 2.71 5.30
C PRO A 66 -14.67 3.59 5.17
N THR A 67 -14.83 4.78 4.59
CA THR A 67 -13.77 5.78 4.42
C THR A 67 -13.66 6.75 5.60
N GLN A 68 -14.54 6.62 6.60
CA GLN A 68 -14.46 7.39 7.83
C GLN A 68 -13.13 7.07 8.55
N ASP A 69 -12.42 8.12 8.94
CA ASP A 69 -11.08 8.08 9.56
C ASP A 69 -9.95 7.50 8.69
N ALA A 70 -10.21 7.35 7.38
CA ALA A 70 -9.18 6.99 6.42
C ALA A 70 -8.42 8.23 5.92
N ILE A 71 -7.15 8.02 5.57
CA ILE A 71 -6.33 9.01 4.90
C ILE A 71 -6.50 8.82 3.39
N GLU A 72 -7.02 9.82 2.69
CA GLU A 72 -7.04 9.86 1.23
C GLU A 72 -5.61 10.01 0.71
N LEU A 73 -5.21 9.15 -0.23
CA LEU A 73 -3.89 9.16 -0.83
C LEU A 73 -3.79 10.23 -1.91
N GLU A 74 -2.74 11.04 -1.83
CA GLU A 74 -2.49 12.09 -2.81
C GLU A 74 -2.09 11.51 -4.18
N PHE A 75 -2.73 12.06 -5.22
CA PHE A 75 -2.36 11.80 -6.62
C PHE A 75 -1.36 12.86 -7.09
N TYR A 76 -0.14 12.45 -7.43
CA TYR A 76 0.91 13.37 -7.87
C TYR A 76 1.80 12.75 -8.95
N LEU A 77 2.09 13.52 -10.00
CA LEU A 77 2.86 13.09 -11.19
C LEU A 77 2.33 11.77 -11.79
N ASN A 78 1.03 11.72 -12.04
CA ASN A 78 0.33 10.56 -12.59
C ASN A 78 0.42 9.29 -11.73
N ARG A 79 0.73 9.37 -10.43
CA ARG A 79 0.80 8.21 -9.54
C ARG A 79 0.19 8.53 -8.18
N TYR A 80 -0.57 7.60 -7.62
CA TYR A 80 -0.98 7.67 -6.22
C TYR A 80 0.22 7.37 -5.31
N TRP A 81 0.40 8.20 -4.29
CA TRP A 81 1.36 7.93 -3.22
C TRP A 81 0.77 6.88 -2.32
N LEU A 82 1.33 5.66 -2.32
CA LEU A 82 0.78 4.52 -1.56
C LEU A 82 0.65 4.80 -0.07
N LEU A 83 1.61 5.53 0.46
CA LEU A 83 1.75 5.77 1.88
C LEU A 83 1.79 7.28 2.08
N PRO A 84 0.99 7.83 3.00
CA PRO A 84 1.16 9.21 3.40
C PRO A 84 2.60 9.41 3.88
N GLU A 85 3.11 10.63 3.76
CA GLU A 85 4.45 10.95 4.29
C GLU A 85 4.52 10.65 5.79
N LYS A 86 3.44 10.99 6.51
CA LYS A 86 3.28 10.74 7.94
C LYS A 86 2.00 9.96 8.22
N PHE A 87 2.12 8.92 9.04
CA PHE A 87 1.01 8.16 9.60
C PHE A 87 1.07 8.27 11.13
N ASN A 88 -0.02 8.66 11.78
CA ASN A 88 -0.05 8.91 13.23
C ASN A 88 1.12 9.78 13.73
N ARG A 89 1.45 10.85 12.97
CA ARG A 89 2.54 11.79 13.25
C ARG A 89 3.97 11.22 13.15
N GLN A 90 4.14 9.95 12.77
CA GLN A 90 5.43 9.31 12.51
C GLN A 90 5.63 9.09 11.00
N ASP A 91 6.87 9.00 10.52
CA ASP A 91 7.14 8.49 9.18
C ASP A 91 6.47 7.12 8.96
N THR A 92 5.71 6.98 7.87
CA THR A 92 4.89 5.78 7.63
C THR A 92 5.71 4.50 7.44
N TYR A 93 6.92 4.59 6.86
CA TYR A 93 7.79 3.42 6.71
C TYR A 93 8.30 2.95 8.07
N GLU A 94 8.77 3.89 8.89
CA GLU A 94 9.20 3.58 10.26
C GLU A 94 8.04 3.13 11.17
N TRP A 95 6.83 3.61 10.91
CA TRP A 95 5.63 3.13 11.60
C TRP A 95 5.32 1.68 11.22
N LEU A 96 5.31 1.35 9.93
CA LEU A 96 5.08 -0.02 9.42
C LEU A 96 6.14 -1.03 9.87
N LYS A 97 7.36 -0.57 10.20
CA LYS A 97 8.44 -1.43 10.69
C LYS A 97 8.20 -2.00 12.08
N LYS A 98 7.33 -1.38 12.87
CA LYS A 98 6.97 -1.87 14.21
C LYS A 98 6.07 -3.10 14.06
N ASP A 99 6.34 -4.14 14.84
CA ASP A 99 5.61 -5.40 14.76
C ASP A 99 4.10 -5.21 14.93
N GLY A 100 3.34 -5.87 14.06
CA GLY A 100 1.87 -5.84 14.07
C GLY A 100 1.24 -4.63 13.37
N ASN A 101 2.02 -3.64 12.92
CA ASN A 101 1.46 -2.50 12.19
C ASN A 101 1.16 -2.86 10.74
N ILE A 102 -0.12 -2.79 10.40
CA ILE A 102 -0.65 -3.08 9.07
C ILE A 102 -1.52 -1.91 8.63
N LEU A 103 -1.43 -1.54 7.35
CA LEU A 103 -2.38 -0.63 6.73
C LEU A 103 -3.38 -1.42 5.89
N LEU A 104 -4.62 -0.97 5.85
CA LEU A 104 -5.59 -1.37 4.85
C LEU A 104 -5.56 -0.33 3.72
N LEU A 105 -5.48 -0.77 2.47
CA LEU A 105 -5.52 0.04 1.26
C LEU A 105 -6.71 -0.38 0.41
N TRP A 106 -7.51 0.57 -0.08
CA TRP A 106 -8.63 0.29 -0.98
C TRP A 106 -8.98 1.54 -1.80
N SER A 107 -9.92 1.41 -2.72
CA SER A 107 -10.38 2.49 -3.59
C SER A 107 -11.89 2.58 -3.70
N VAL A 108 -12.41 3.80 -3.55
CA VAL A 108 -13.82 4.17 -3.74
C VAL A 108 -13.86 5.39 -4.63
N ASP A 109 -14.74 5.41 -5.63
CA ASP A 109 -14.93 6.54 -6.55
C ASP A 109 -13.64 7.07 -7.20
N ASN A 110 -12.73 6.16 -7.62
CA ASN A 110 -11.41 6.47 -8.18
C ASN A 110 -10.45 7.22 -7.23
N LYS A 111 -10.74 7.26 -5.95
CA LYS A 111 -9.84 7.73 -4.90
C LYS A 111 -9.29 6.53 -4.14
N TYR A 112 -8.06 6.65 -3.65
CA TYR A 112 -7.43 5.62 -2.85
C TYR A 112 -7.35 6.06 -1.40
N PHE A 113 -7.60 5.14 -0.50
CA PHE A 113 -7.65 5.39 0.93
C PHE A 113 -6.76 4.41 1.67
N VAL A 114 -6.17 4.88 2.76
CA VAL A 114 -5.46 4.01 3.70
C VAL A 114 -5.88 4.29 5.13
N ARG A 115 -5.94 3.25 5.94
CA ARG A 115 -6.08 3.37 7.41
C ARG A 115 -5.32 2.26 8.11
N LYS A 116 -5.14 2.39 9.42
CA LYS A 116 -4.64 1.29 10.25
C LYS A 116 -5.60 0.10 10.13
N TYR A 117 -5.06 -1.09 9.88
CA TYR A 117 -5.83 -2.31 9.97
C TYR A 117 -5.72 -2.85 11.40
N ASP A 118 -6.80 -2.72 12.15
CA ASP A 118 -6.93 -3.38 13.45
C ASP A 118 -7.40 -4.82 13.17
N SER A 119 -6.53 -5.79 13.45
CA SER A 119 -6.79 -7.23 13.29
C SER A 119 -7.88 -7.73 14.22
#